data_AF-A0A956QGR5-F1
#
_entry.id   AF-A0A956QGR5-F1
#
_cell.length_a   1.000
_cell.length_b   1.000
_cell.length_c   1.000
_cell.angle_alpha   90.00
_cell.angle_beta   90.00
_cell.angle_gamma   90.00
#
_symmetry.space_group_name_H-M   'P 1'
#
loop_
_entity.id
_entity.type
_entity.pdbx_description
1 polymer ?
#
loop_
_entity_poly.entity_id
_entity_poly.type
_entity_poly.pdbx_seq_one_letter_code
_entity_poly.pdbx_strand_id
1 'polypeptide(L)'
;MAPGYLPIDWQLDFKSGFRWSSRLESTALPWWPMPGADIKVAWELGRMQHLPLLAGWGETTEVQRQVADFMANNPCGFGVQWCSSLEVAIRAANWAVAAERSGLCFDDELAIHGSFVRDHLEWNDGRPNNHLLVALAGLLVVADHLDHEPWLEFSRQALVEQVIEQFNEDGSHFEGSTCYHRFCAEAVAEATARLLARGWPMPDWYRERLQRMAAFIDVLTGPDGTVPCIGDNDNGRFLKLETRYEWLGLAQAQARFANLRDEQDLPEIHLQEVTLDHRPLANRLRRLAGTGPNPAASPTPGPPLPAGQVVLVVPLTGQLEGLTRVGFEHFGVWVYRASGLHLTIRCGGNRARCGHAHDDQLSLELTVDGRRLWRDPGCYVYGAWPAKRHQYRGSSAHNGPRVERAGPGELFGAVPMEGDCLIFEDHLFVGRTWSGGQAVFRSLRLEPDCLRVVDSTSGPRPLLQPEPPPAFSPGYGMVHG
;
A
#
# COMPACT_ATOMS: atom_id res chain seq x y z
N MET A 1 19.31 -19.09 -26.75
CA MET A 1 19.41 -17.63 -26.53
C MET A 1 20.36 -17.03 -27.55
N ALA A 2 20.09 -15.82 -28.05
CA ALA A 2 20.92 -15.14 -29.04
C ALA A 2 22.28 -14.70 -28.42
N PRO A 3 23.36 -14.57 -29.20
CA PRO A 3 24.64 -14.07 -28.71
C PRO A 3 24.49 -12.68 -28.07
N GLY A 4 25.01 -12.50 -26.85
CA GLY A 4 25.06 -11.21 -26.15
C GLY A 4 23.91 -10.89 -25.18
N TYR A 5 22.89 -11.74 -25.06
CA TYR A 5 21.89 -11.61 -23.99
C TYR A 5 22.45 -12.13 -22.66
N LEU A 6 22.34 -11.35 -21.59
CA LEU A 6 22.65 -11.78 -20.23
C LEU A 6 21.36 -12.33 -19.57
N PRO A 7 21.32 -13.63 -19.23
CA PRO A 7 20.20 -14.21 -18.49
C PRO A 7 20.00 -13.53 -17.14
N ILE A 8 18.74 -13.37 -16.74
CA ILE A 8 18.39 -12.78 -15.46
C ILE A 8 18.38 -13.89 -14.41
N ASP A 9 19.02 -13.66 -13.25
CA ASP A 9 18.91 -14.59 -12.12
C ASP A 9 17.64 -14.30 -11.31
N TRP A 10 16.53 -14.87 -11.77
CA TRP A 10 15.19 -14.71 -11.18
C TRP A 10 15.07 -15.19 -9.74
N GLN A 11 16.07 -15.90 -9.21
CA GLN A 11 16.07 -16.47 -7.87
C GLN A 11 16.98 -15.70 -6.90
N LEU A 12 17.58 -14.59 -7.32
CA LEU A 12 18.56 -13.85 -6.55
C LEU A 12 17.91 -12.66 -5.81
N ASP A 13 18.12 -12.59 -4.50
CA ASP A 13 18.07 -11.32 -3.77
C ASP A 13 19.41 -10.62 -3.92
N PHE A 14 19.50 -9.68 -4.86
CA PHE A 14 20.76 -8.97 -5.15
C PHE A 14 21.23 -8.09 -3.98
N LYS A 15 20.37 -7.78 -2.99
CA LYS A 15 20.75 -6.97 -1.84
C LYS A 15 21.57 -7.76 -0.83
N SER A 16 21.26 -9.04 -0.67
CA SER A 16 21.95 -9.94 0.27
C SER A 16 22.90 -10.93 -0.41
N GLY A 17 22.75 -11.13 -1.71
CA GLY A 17 23.40 -12.21 -2.46
C GLY A 17 22.76 -13.58 -2.23
N PHE A 18 21.68 -13.67 -1.44
CA PHE A 18 20.97 -14.92 -1.20
C PHE A 18 20.25 -15.39 -2.46
N ARG A 19 20.31 -16.69 -2.74
CA ARG A 19 19.69 -17.28 -3.93
C ARG A 19 18.81 -18.47 -3.56
N TRP A 20 17.53 -18.42 -3.93
CA TRP A 20 16.61 -19.54 -3.77
C TRP A 20 16.89 -20.65 -4.80
N SER A 21 16.59 -21.89 -4.43
CA SER A 21 16.77 -23.02 -5.34
C SER A 21 15.64 -23.07 -6.37
N SER A 22 15.94 -22.87 -7.65
CA SER A 22 15.00 -23.12 -8.76
C SER A 22 14.72 -24.61 -9.00
N ARG A 23 15.37 -25.52 -8.25
CA ARG A 23 15.19 -26.98 -8.40
C ARG A 23 14.20 -27.58 -7.41
N LEU A 24 13.79 -26.83 -6.39
CA LEU A 24 12.82 -27.29 -5.42
C LEU A 24 11.41 -26.93 -5.88
N GLU A 25 10.46 -27.83 -5.64
CA GLU A 25 9.03 -27.53 -5.82
C GLU A 25 8.65 -26.34 -4.94
N SER A 26 7.81 -25.45 -5.45
CA SER A 26 7.47 -24.19 -4.79
C SER A 26 6.75 -24.39 -3.46
N THR A 27 6.03 -25.49 -3.30
CA THR A 27 5.35 -25.92 -2.06
C THR A 27 6.32 -26.42 -0.98
N ALA A 28 7.51 -26.91 -1.38
CA ALA A 28 8.54 -27.43 -0.49
C ALA A 28 9.70 -26.44 -0.27
N LEU A 29 9.72 -25.32 -1.01
CA LEU A 29 10.77 -24.32 -0.91
C LEU A 29 10.60 -23.51 0.39
N PRO A 30 11.59 -23.47 1.29
CA PRO A 30 11.57 -22.53 2.40
C PRO A 30 11.84 -21.12 1.87
N TRP A 31 10.78 -20.31 1.77
CA TRP A 31 10.87 -18.95 1.24
C TRP A 31 10.57 -17.87 2.30
N TRP A 32 9.91 -18.21 3.41
CA TRP A 32 9.61 -17.28 4.51
C TRP A 32 9.41 -17.96 5.87
N PRO A 33 9.83 -17.34 6.99
CA PRO A 33 10.69 -16.15 7.10
C PRO A 33 12.17 -16.50 6.90
N MET A 34 12.93 -15.62 6.24
CA MET A 34 14.36 -15.79 5.95
C MET A 34 15.16 -14.56 6.39
N PRO A 35 15.66 -14.51 7.64
CA PRO A 35 16.49 -13.40 8.11
C PRO A 35 17.71 -13.21 7.20
N GLY A 36 17.97 -11.95 6.81
CA GLY A 36 19.08 -11.60 5.93
C GLY A 36 18.79 -11.72 4.44
N ALA A 37 17.63 -12.23 4.01
CA ALA A 37 17.21 -12.28 2.61
C ALA A 37 15.80 -11.69 2.44
N ASP A 38 15.61 -10.82 1.46
CA ASP A 38 14.30 -10.23 1.15
C ASP A 38 13.68 -10.88 -0.08
N ILE A 39 12.70 -11.75 0.16
CA ILE A 39 11.94 -12.45 -0.88
C ILE A 39 11.36 -11.51 -1.95
N LYS A 40 11.01 -10.30 -1.52
CA LYS A 40 10.44 -9.25 -2.36
C LYS A 40 11.36 -8.88 -3.52
N VAL A 41 12.68 -8.94 -3.33
CA VAL A 41 13.64 -8.58 -4.37
C VAL A 41 13.53 -9.50 -5.58
N ALA A 42 13.42 -10.82 -5.34
CA ALA A 42 13.21 -11.78 -6.41
C ALA A 42 11.79 -11.65 -7.01
N TRP A 43 10.76 -11.56 -6.16
CA TRP A 43 9.37 -11.47 -6.64
C TRP A 43 9.09 -10.22 -7.46
N GLU A 44 9.56 -9.05 -7.05
CA GLU A 44 9.28 -7.82 -7.79
C GLU A 44 9.88 -7.79 -9.19
N LEU A 45 11.09 -8.35 -9.33
CA LEU A 45 11.68 -8.56 -10.65
C LEU A 45 10.83 -9.54 -11.47
N GLY A 46 10.38 -10.63 -10.84
CA GLY A 46 9.51 -11.64 -11.43
C GLY A 46 8.08 -11.17 -11.75
N ARG A 47 7.58 -10.10 -11.14
CA ARG A 47 6.31 -9.44 -11.53
C ARG A 47 6.39 -8.80 -12.91
N MET A 48 7.61 -8.49 -13.38
CA MET A 48 7.88 -7.98 -14.72
C MET A 48 7.09 -6.70 -15.08
N GLN A 49 6.92 -5.81 -14.10
CA GLN A 49 6.13 -4.57 -14.25
C GLN A 49 6.70 -3.59 -15.29
N HIS A 50 7.96 -3.78 -15.69
CA HIS A 50 8.62 -2.99 -16.73
C HIS A 50 8.26 -3.43 -18.15
N LEU A 51 7.74 -4.65 -18.36
CA LEU A 51 7.48 -5.14 -19.72
C LEU A 51 6.41 -4.34 -20.48
N PRO A 52 5.27 -3.93 -19.87
CA PRO A 52 4.32 -3.04 -20.56
C PRO A 52 4.91 -1.69 -21.00
N LEU A 53 5.92 -1.19 -20.27
CA LEU A 53 6.62 0.05 -20.60
C LEU A 53 7.59 -0.17 -21.77
N LEU A 54 8.42 -1.21 -21.70
CA LEU A 54 9.32 -1.61 -22.79
C LEU A 54 8.54 -1.87 -24.09
N ALA A 55 7.44 -2.62 -24.02
CA ALA A 55 6.56 -2.84 -25.16
C ALA A 55 6.03 -1.52 -25.75
N GLY A 56 5.61 -0.59 -24.89
CA GLY A 56 5.14 0.73 -25.31
C GLY A 56 6.23 1.63 -25.92
N TRP A 57 7.50 1.39 -25.61
CA TRP A 57 8.65 2.05 -26.23
C TRP A 57 9.15 1.35 -27.50
N GLY A 58 8.54 0.22 -27.89
CA GLY A 58 8.94 -0.55 -29.07
C GLY A 58 10.11 -1.50 -28.82
N GLU A 59 10.51 -1.73 -27.57
CA GLU A 59 11.57 -2.68 -27.17
C GLU A 59 11.08 -4.14 -27.19
N THR A 60 10.40 -4.53 -28.27
CA THR A 60 9.70 -5.82 -28.40
C THR A 60 10.63 -7.02 -28.34
N THR A 61 11.86 -6.88 -28.87
CA THR A 61 12.89 -7.93 -28.81
C THR A 61 13.31 -8.21 -27.37
N GLU A 62 13.43 -7.17 -26.53
CA GLU A 62 13.79 -7.35 -25.12
C GLU A 62 12.65 -7.99 -24.33
N VAL A 63 11.41 -7.57 -24.59
CA VAL A 63 10.21 -8.21 -24.01
C VAL A 63 10.18 -9.70 -24.32
N GLN A 64 10.35 -10.08 -25.60
CA GLN A 64 10.36 -11.48 -26.01
C GLN A 64 11.49 -12.28 -25.33
N ARG A 65 12.69 -11.69 -25.21
CA ARG A 65 13.84 -12.35 -24.59
C ARG A 65 13.62 -12.62 -23.10
N GLN A 66 13.09 -11.64 -22.35
CA GLN A 66 12.87 -11.81 -20.92
C GLN A 66 11.75 -12.82 -20.61
N VAL A 67 10.68 -12.86 -21.41
CA VAL A 67 9.64 -13.89 -21.30
C VAL A 67 10.22 -15.28 -21.56
N ALA A 68 10.98 -15.44 -22.65
CA ALA A 68 11.62 -16.71 -22.99
C ALA A 68 12.67 -17.15 -21.95
N ASP A 69 13.47 -16.22 -21.43
CA ASP A 69 14.45 -16.47 -20.37
C ASP A 69 13.77 -16.89 -19.07
N PHE A 70 12.65 -16.26 -18.72
CA PHE A 70 11.88 -16.64 -17.54
C PHE A 70 11.34 -18.07 -17.67
N MET A 71 10.70 -18.40 -18.79
CA MET A 71 10.14 -19.73 -19.02
C MET A 71 11.22 -20.82 -19.01
N ALA A 72 12.41 -20.52 -19.53
CA ALA A 72 13.53 -21.45 -19.53
C ALA A 72 14.12 -21.71 -18.14
N ASN A 73 14.10 -20.71 -17.25
CA ASN A 73 14.78 -20.77 -15.94
C ASN A 73 13.85 -20.93 -14.73
N ASN A 74 12.53 -20.81 -14.92
CA ASN A 74 11.53 -20.88 -13.85
C ASN A 74 10.39 -21.84 -14.24
N PRO A 75 10.64 -23.16 -14.28
CA PRO A 75 9.60 -24.13 -14.64
C PRO A 75 8.40 -24.02 -13.69
N CYS A 76 7.19 -24.18 -14.24
CA CYS A 76 5.94 -24.05 -13.50
C CYS A 76 5.93 -24.93 -12.24
N GLY A 77 5.64 -24.33 -11.09
CA GLY A 77 5.62 -25.02 -9.80
C GLY A 77 6.99 -25.21 -9.13
N PHE A 78 8.06 -24.60 -9.63
CA PHE A 78 9.40 -24.72 -9.06
C PHE A 78 10.05 -23.37 -8.77
N GLY A 79 10.80 -23.31 -7.68
CA GLY A 79 11.51 -22.12 -7.26
C GLY A 79 10.59 -21.01 -6.78
N VAL A 80 11.21 -19.87 -6.47
CA VAL A 80 10.58 -18.81 -5.71
C VAL A 80 9.45 -18.11 -6.47
N GLN A 81 9.56 -18.06 -7.79
CA GLN A 81 8.63 -17.35 -8.68
C GLN A 81 7.25 -18.00 -8.83
N TRP A 82 7.05 -19.17 -8.23
CA TRP A 82 5.81 -19.95 -8.20
C TRP A 82 5.33 -20.25 -6.77
N CYS A 83 5.89 -19.58 -5.74
CA CYS A 83 5.52 -19.78 -4.34
C CYS A 83 4.25 -19.02 -3.91
N SER A 84 3.83 -18.00 -4.66
CA SER A 84 2.61 -17.23 -4.37
C SER A 84 1.82 -17.00 -5.65
N SER A 85 0.52 -17.29 -5.60
CA SER A 85 -0.40 -17.15 -6.74
C SER A 85 -0.59 -15.68 -7.13
N LEU A 86 -0.61 -14.78 -6.13
CA LEU A 86 -0.53 -13.34 -6.33
C LEU A 86 0.57 -12.94 -7.32
N GLU A 87 1.80 -13.42 -7.09
CA GLU A 87 2.98 -13.04 -7.86
C GLU A 87 2.90 -13.54 -9.31
N VAL A 88 2.40 -14.76 -9.48
CA VAL A 88 2.16 -15.38 -10.79
C VAL A 88 1.11 -14.59 -11.58
N ALA A 89 0.02 -14.18 -10.91
CA ALA A 89 -1.07 -13.44 -11.53
C ALA A 89 -0.64 -12.03 -11.97
N ILE A 90 0.15 -11.31 -11.17
CA ILE A 90 0.69 -10.00 -11.54
C ILE A 90 1.61 -10.15 -12.76
N ARG A 91 2.51 -11.14 -12.75
CA ARG A 91 3.41 -11.40 -13.89
C ARG A 91 2.62 -11.65 -15.17
N ALA A 92 1.65 -12.57 -15.11
CA ALA A 92 0.82 -12.92 -16.26
C ALA A 92 0.02 -11.72 -16.79
N ALA A 93 -0.53 -10.88 -15.91
CA ALA A 93 -1.21 -9.66 -16.32
C ALA A 93 -0.26 -8.67 -17.03
N ASN A 94 0.97 -8.50 -16.52
CA ASN A 94 1.98 -7.65 -17.17
C ASN A 94 2.41 -8.21 -18.54
N TRP A 95 2.47 -9.54 -18.69
CA TRP A 95 2.79 -10.20 -19.96
C TRP A 95 1.67 -10.02 -20.99
N ALA A 96 0.42 -10.22 -20.59
CA ALA A 96 -0.74 -10.01 -21.46
C ALA A 96 -0.80 -8.57 -21.98
N VAL A 97 -0.63 -7.57 -21.10
CA VAL A 97 -0.60 -6.15 -21.51
C VAL A 97 0.62 -5.83 -22.38
N ALA A 98 1.78 -6.44 -22.11
CA ALA A 98 2.95 -6.26 -22.95
C ALA A 98 2.75 -6.87 -24.35
N ALA A 99 2.13 -8.05 -24.45
CA ALA A 99 1.74 -8.68 -25.72
C ALA A 99 0.80 -7.78 -26.51
N GLU A 100 -0.29 -7.29 -25.89
CA GLU A 100 -1.26 -6.37 -26.50
C GLU A 100 -0.59 -5.10 -27.06
N ARG A 101 0.40 -4.55 -26.35
CA ARG A 101 1.11 -3.32 -26.76
C ARG A 101 2.16 -3.55 -27.85
N SER A 102 2.74 -4.74 -27.92
CA SER A 102 3.85 -5.06 -28.83
C SER A 102 3.42 -5.85 -30.06
N GLY A 103 2.23 -6.46 -30.04
CA GLY A 103 1.80 -7.43 -31.04
C GLY A 103 2.48 -8.80 -30.92
N LEU A 104 3.18 -9.07 -29.81
CA LEU A 104 3.73 -10.39 -29.50
C LEU A 104 2.60 -11.34 -29.06
N CYS A 105 2.84 -12.64 -29.17
CA CYS A 105 1.92 -13.69 -28.72
C CYS A 105 2.63 -14.54 -27.66
N PHE A 106 1.98 -14.68 -26.50
CA PHE A 106 2.48 -15.44 -25.35
C PHE A 106 1.39 -16.39 -24.83
N ASP A 107 0.52 -16.87 -25.73
CA ASP A 107 -0.74 -17.53 -25.34
C ASP A 107 -0.47 -18.83 -24.56
N ASP A 108 0.51 -19.63 -24.99
CA ASP A 108 0.90 -20.86 -24.31
C ASP A 108 1.47 -20.57 -22.92
N GLU A 109 2.35 -19.56 -22.82
CA GLU A 109 2.92 -19.13 -21.54
C GLU A 109 1.85 -18.60 -20.58
N LEU A 110 0.93 -17.79 -21.09
CA LEU A 110 -0.19 -17.21 -20.33
C LEU A 110 -1.19 -18.29 -19.91
N ALA A 111 -1.44 -19.31 -20.73
CA ALA A 111 -2.28 -20.45 -20.38
C ALA A 111 -1.68 -21.26 -19.22
N ILE A 112 -0.35 -21.48 -19.21
CA ILE A 112 0.34 -22.14 -18.08
C ILE A 112 0.16 -21.32 -16.80
N HIS A 113 0.38 -20.00 -16.87
CA HIS A 113 0.25 -19.13 -15.70
C HIS A 113 -1.20 -19.03 -15.21
N GLY A 114 -2.16 -18.90 -16.12
CA GLY A 114 -3.59 -18.84 -15.80
C GLY A 114 -4.09 -20.11 -15.12
N SER A 115 -3.70 -21.29 -15.62
CA SER A 115 -4.02 -22.57 -14.96
C SER A 115 -3.42 -22.65 -13.57
N PHE A 116 -2.15 -22.28 -13.41
CA PHE A 116 -1.52 -22.26 -12.08
C PHE A 116 -2.28 -21.35 -11.11
N VAL A 117 -2.60 -20.12 -11.52
CA VAL A 117 -3.34 -19.18 -10.67
C VAL A 117 -4.71 -19.74 -10.30
N ARG A 118 -5.43 -20.32 -11.27
CA ARG A 118 -6.77 -20.89 -11.06
C ARG A 118 -6.77 -22.02 -10.04
N ASP A 119 -5.72 -22.85 -10.04
CA ASP A 119 -5.59 -24.04 -9.19
C ASP A 119 -5.00 -23.73 -7.81
N HIS A 120 -4.33 -22.58 -7.65
CA HIS A 120 -3.60 -22.21 -6.43
C HIS A 120 -4.09 -20.88 -5.82
N LEU A 121 -5.36 -20.52 -6.00
CA LEU A 121 -5.93 -19.33 -5.38
C LEU A 121 -5.75 -19.37 -3.85
N GLU A 122 -5.20 -18.30 -3.29
CA GLU A 122 -4.89 -18.15 -1.86
C GLU A 122 -6.15 -17.82 -1.04
N TRP A 123 -7.07 -18.80 -0.94
CA TRP A 123 -8.24 -18.74 -0.07
C TRP A 123 -7.81 -18.95 1.39
N ASN A 124 -7.43 -17.87 2.07
CA ASN A 124 -6.92 -17.92 3.44
C ASN A 124 -8.00 -18.25 4.49
N ASP A 125 -8.41 -19.52 4.62
CA ASP A 125 -9.22 -20.06 5.73
C ASP A 125 -10.37 -19.15 6.21
N GLY A 126 -11.09 -18.53 5.27
CA GLY A 126 -12.23 -17.65 5.54
C GLY A 126 -11.91 -16.17 5.84
N ARG A 127 -10.67 -15.72 5.65
CA ARG A 127 -10.28 -14.29 5.68
C ARG A 127 -9.62 -13.90 4.36
N PRO A 128 -10.38 -13.43 3.36
CA PRO A 128 -9.78 -12.96 2.11
C PRO A 128 -8.77 -11.85 2.41
N ASN A 129 -7.62 -11.88 1.74
CA ASN A 129 -6.62 -10.81 1.76
C ASN A 129 -6.40 -10.27 0.33
N ASN A 130 -5.52 -9.29 0.20
CA ASN A 130 -5.16 -8.70 -1.08
C ASN A 130 -4.67 -9.74 -2.11
N HIS A 131 -4.08 -10.87 -1.68
CA HIS A 131 -3.59 -11.90 -2.59
C HIS A 131 -4.71 -12.47 -3.46
N LEU A 132 -5.83 -12.87 -2.85
CA LEU A 132 -6.96 -13.45 -3.58
C LEU A 132 -7.55 -12.46 -4.59
N LEU A 133 -7.81 -11.21 -4.18
CA LEU A 133 -8.39 -10.18 -5.05
C LEU A 133 -7.51 -9.90 -6.26
N VAL A 134 -6.20 -9.74 -6.04
CA VAL A 134 -5.26 -9.42 -7.12
C VAL A 134 -5.01 -10.65 -8.00
N ALA A 135 -4.99 -11.87 -7.43
CA ALA A 135 -4.90 -13.10 -8.21
C ALA A 135 -6.10 -13.27 -9.15
N LEU A 136 -7.32 -12.98 -8.67
CA LEU A 136 -8.53 -13.00 -9.49
C LEU A 136 -8.51 -11.94 -10.59
N ALA A 137 -8.06 -10.72 -10.27
CA ALA A 137 -7.90 -9.66 -11.27
C ALA A 137 -6.87 -10.04 -12.35
N GLY A 138 -5.74 -10.64 -11.96
CA GLY A 138 -4.73 -11.12 -12.92
C GLY A 138 -5.26 -12.26 -13.79
N LEU A 139 -5.98 -13.23 -13.20
CA LEU A 139 -6.65 -14.29 -13.97
C LEU A 139 -7.67 -13.73 -14.95
N LEU A 140 -8.41 -12.68 -14.57
CA LEU A 140 -9.37 -12.01 -15.45
C LEU A 140 -8.66 -11.37 -16.64
N VAL A 141 -7.55 -10.67 -16.41
CA VAL A 141 -6.72 -10.07 -17.48
C VAL A 141 -6.23 -11.13 -18.46
N VAL A 142 -5.72 -12.25 -17.95
CA VAL A 142 -5.26 -13.39 -18.77
C VAL A 142 -6.41 -14.01 -19.54
N ALA A 143 -7.56 -14.23 -18.89
CA ALA A 143 -8.73 -14.81 -19.52
C ALA A 143 -9.30 -13.95 -20.64
N ASP A 144 -9.33 -12.63 -20.46
CA ASP A 144 -9.73 -11.68 -21.50
C ASP A 144 -8.76 -11.68 -22.68
N HIS A 145 -7.45 -11.71 -22.42
CA HIS A 145 -6.42 -11.78 -23.47
C HIS A 145 -6.52 -13.06 -24.32
N LEU A 146 -6.77 -14.20 -23.68
CA LEU A 146 -6.87 -15.51 -24.34
C LEU A 146 -8.28 -15.81 -24.88
N ASP A 147 -9.25 -14.90 -24.73
CA ASP A 147 -10.68 -15.14 -24.95
C ASP A 147 -11.20 -16.42 -24.26
N HIS A 148 -10.71 -16.72 -23.06
CA HIS A 148 -11.04 -17.91 -22.28
C HIS A 148 -12.27 -17.68 -21.37
N GLU A 149 -13.46 -17.77 -21.96
CA GLU A 149 -14.75 -17.48 -21.31
C GLU A 149 -14.99 -18.15 -19.95
N PRO A 150 -14.68 -19.45 -19.72
CA PRO A 150 -14.88 -20.05 -18.39
C PRO A 150 -14.07 -19.40 -17.27
N TRP A 151 -12.87 -18.91 -17.58
CA TRP A 151 -12.04 -18.20 -16.60
C TRP A 151 -12.51 -16.77 -16.43
N LEU A 152 -12.95 -16.13 -17.51
CA LEU A 152 -13.51 -14.78 -17.47
C LEU A 152 -14.75 -14.72 -16.58
N GLU A 153 -15.70 -15.64 -16.77
CA GLU A 153 -16.92 -15.71 -15.95
C GLU A 153 -16.61 -15.98 -14.49
N PHE A 154 -15.76 -16.98 -14.22
CA PHE A 154 -15.34 -17.33 -12.87
C PHE A 154 -14.66 -16.15 -12.14
N SER A 155 -13.66 -15.55 -12.79
CA SER A 155 -12.89 -14.45 -12.21
C SER A 155 -13.75 -13.20 -12.03
N ARG A 156 -14.67 -12.90 -12.95
CA ARG A 156 -15.64 -11.81 -12.81
C ARG A 156 -16.50 -11.99 -11.57
N GLN A 157 -17.15 -13.14 -11.43
CA GLN A 157 -18.04 -13.39 -10.30
C GLN A 157 -17.28 -13.27 -8.97
N ALA A 158 -16.14 -13.97 -8.87
CA ALA A 158 -15.34 -13.97 -7.66
C ALA A 158 -14.77 -12.58 -7.34
N LEU A 159 -14.31 -11.82 -8.34
CA LEU A 159 -13.79 -10.47 -8.13
C LEU A 159 -14.88 -9.50 -7.64
N VAL A 160 -16.11 -9.60 -8.17
CA VAL A 160 -17.24 -8.79 -7.71
C VAL A 160 -17.55 -9.07 -6.24
N GLU A 161 -17.55 -10.34 -5.82
CA GLU A 161 -17.68 -10.72 -4.41
C GLU A 161 -16.52 -10.15 -3.56
N GLN A 162 -15.28 -10.23 -4.04
CA GLN A 162 -14.13 -9.67 -3.33
C GLN A 162 -14.15 -8.13 -3.22
N VAL A 163 -14.76 -7.41 -4.17
CA VAL A 163 -14.94 -5.95 -4.04
C VAL A 163 -15.92 -5.61 -2.92
N ILE A 164 -16.94 -6.42 -2.70
CA ILE A 164 -17.89 -6.27 -1.58
C ILE A 164 -17.16 -6.53 -0.26
N GLU A 165 -16.44 -7.65 -0.17
CA GLU A 165 -15.80 -8.11 1.07
C GLU A 165 -14.60 -7.26 1.48
N GLN A 166 -13.79 -6.78 0.53
CA GLN A 166 -12.51 -6.16 0.84
C GLN A 166 -12.52 -4.64 0.84
N PHE A 167 -13.52 -4.01 0.23
CA PHE A 167 -13.71 -2.58 0.34
C PHE A 167 -14.89 -2.30 1.27
N ASN A 168 -14.73 -1.32 2.14
CA ASN A 168 -15.79 -0.90 3.04
C ASN A 168 -16.82 -0.06 2.28
N GLU A 169 -17.96 0.20 2.92
CA GLU A 169 -18.99 1.07 2.35
C GLU A 169 -18.46 2.47 2.08
N ASP A 170 -17.51 2.97 2.87
CA ASP A 170 -16.85 4.27 2.67
C ASP A 170 -15.77 4.26 1.56
N GLY A 171 -15.59 3.12 0.88
CA GLY A 171 -14.64 2.93 -0.22
C GLY A 171 -13.22 2.58 0.22
N SER A 172 -12.91 2.63 1.51
CA SER A 172 -11.59 2.28 2.03
C SER A 172 -11.34 0.76 1.96
N HIS A 173 -10.08 0.32 1.84
CA HIS A 173 -9.75 -1.11 1.83
C HIS A 173 -9.57 -1.62 3.26
N PHE A 174 -10.03 -2.85 3.52
CA PHE A 174 -10.10 -3.39 4.87
C PHE A 174 -8.73 -3.66 5.50
N GLU A 175 -7.63 -3.77 4.75
CA GLU A 175 -6.32 -4.10 5.33
C GLU A 175 -5.69 -2.94 6.13
N GLY A 176 -6.31 -1.76 6.10
CA GLY A 176 -5.89 -0.62 6.92
C GLY A 176 -4.54 -0.02 6.51
N SER A 177 -4.09 -0.30 5.28
CA SER A 177 -2.95 0.37 4.66
C SER A 177 -3.38 1.17 3.45
N THR A 178 -2.87 2.40 3.36
CA THR A 178 -3.09 3.30 2.23
C THR A 178 -2.46 2.78 0.94
N CYS A 179 -1.33 2.08 1.05
CA CYS A 179 -0.61 1.50 -0.08
C CYS A 179 -1.29 0.21 -0.57
N TYR A 180 -1.82 -0.61 0.34
CA TYR A 180 -2.62 -1.79 -0.04
C TYR A 180 -3.98 -1.40 -0.62
N HIS A 181 -4.61 -0.31 -0.12
CA HIS A 181 -5.78 0.26 -0.78
C HIS A 181 -5.48 0.60 -2.24
N ARG A 182 -4.38 1.31 -2.53
CA ARG A 182 -3.96 1.61 -3.91
C ARG A 182 -3.77 0.32 -4.71
N PHE A 183 -2.97 -0.61 -4.19
CA PHE A 183 -2.60 -1.84 -4.90
C PHE A 183 -3.84 -2.66 -5.30
N CYS A 184 -4.76 -2.88 -4.38
CA CYS A 184 -6.02 -3.59 -4.66
C CYS A 184 -6.92 -2.80 -5.63
N ALA A 185 -7.03 -1.48 -5.45
CA ALA A 185 -7.86 -0.65 -6.32
C ALA A 185 -7.30 -0.53 -7.74
N GLU A 186 -5.98 -0.61 -7.96
CA GLU A 186 -5.37 -0.73 -9.29
C GLU A 186 -5.82 -2.01 -10.00
N ALA A 187 -5.81 -3.14 -9.28
CA ALA A 187 -6.25 -4.43 -9.81
C ALA A 187 -7.74 -4.43 -10.18
N VAL A 188 -8.58 -3.87 -9.30
CA VAL A 188 -10.01 -3.66 -9.56
C VAL A 188 -10.24 -2.75 -10.76
N ALA A 189 -9.51 -1.64 -10.88
CA ALA A 189 -9.66 -0.69 -11.96
C ALA A 189 -9.31 -1.30 -13.33
N GLU A 190 -8.25 -2.12 -13.39
CA GLU A 190 -7.87 -2.83 -14.62
C GLU A 190 -8.93 -3.87 -15.01
N ALA A 191 -9.34 -4.73 -14.08
CA ALA A 191 -10.34 -5.74 -14.36
C ALA A 191 -11.68 -5.12 -14.77
N THR A 192 -12.11 -4.05 -14.12
CA THR A 192 -13.32 -3.30 -14.48
C THR A 192 -13.22 -2.73 -15.89
N ALA A 193 -12.06 -2.17 -16.27
CA ALA A 193 -11.87 -1.61 -17.61
C ALA A 193 -12.08 -2.66 -18.70
N ARG A 194 -11.55 -3.87 -18.51
CA ARG A 194 -11.72 -5.00 -19.43
C ARG A 194 -13.17 -5.47 -19.51
N LEU A 195 -13.82 -5.64 -18.36
CA LEU A 195 -15.25 -6.01 -18.32
C LEU A 195 -16.13 -4.98 -19.04
N LEU A 196 -15.88 -3.67 -18.84
CA LEU A 196 -16.61 -2.62 -19.54
C LEU A 196 -16.35 -2.63 -21.05
N ALA A 197 -15.12 -2.91 -21.49
CA ALA A 197 -14.80 -3.07 -22.90
C ALA A 197 -15.57 -4.23 -23.56
N ARG A 198 -15.89 -5.28 -22.77
CA ARG A 198 -16.77 -6.39 -23.18
C ARG A 198 -18.26 -6.13 -22.98
N GLY A 199 -18.65 -4.90 -22.60
CA GLY A 199 -20.05 -4.53 -22.43
C GLY A 199 -20.71 -5.06 -21.15
N TRP A 200 -19.94 -5.41 -20.12
CA TRP A 200 -20.50 -5.85 -18.83
C TRP A 200 -21.41 -4.77 -18.23
N PRO A 201 -22.67 -5.09 -17.89
CA PRO A 201 -23.58 -4.14 -17.26
C PRO A 201 -23.21 -3.96 -15.79
N MET A 202 -22.25 -3.07 -15.52
CA MET A 202 -21.74 -2.76 -14.18
C MET A 202 -22.89 -2.32 -13.25
N PRO A 203 -23.13 -3.03 -12.13
CA PRO A 203 -24.16 -2.67 -11.15
C PRO A 203 -23.93 -1.30 -10.51
N ASP A 204 -25.00 -0.61 -10.14
CA ASP A 204 -24.92 0.73 -9.53
C ASP A 204 -24.14 0.74 -8.21
N TRP A 205 -24.32 -0.27 -7.36
CA TRP A 205 -23.54 -0.37 -6.11
C TRP A 205 -22.03 -0.48 -6.37
N TYR A 206 -21.63 -1.18 -7.45
CA TYR A 206 -20.23 -1.37 -7.82
C TYR A 206 -19.65 -0.04 -8.31
N ARG A 207 -20.42 0.66 -9.15
CA ARG A 207 -20.12 2.02 -9.61
C ARG A 207 -19.90 2.97 -8.44
N GLU A 208 -20.83 3.00 -7.49
CA GLU A 208 -20.72 3.82 -6.27
C GLU A 208 -19.48 3.45 -5.46
N ARG A 209 -19.16 2.15 -5.35
CA ARG A 209 -17.97 1.70 -4.63
C ARG A 209 -16.69 2.24 -5.27
N LEU A 210 -16.56 2.23 -6.60
CA LEU A 210 -15.42 2.82 -7.31
C LEU A 210 -15.30 4.34 -7.05
N GLN A 211 -16.43 5.06 -7.02
CA GLN A 211 -16.44 6.49 -6.70
C GLN A 211 -15.94 6.75 -5.28
N ARG A 212 -16.34 5.92 -4.31
CA ARG A 212 -15.90 6.04 -2.92
C ARG A 212 -14.43 5.67 -2.74
N MET A 213 -13.91 4.68 -3.47
CA MET A 213 -12.46 4.41 -3.52
C MET A 213 -11.68 5.65 -4.01
N ALA A 214 -12.16 6.32 -5.06
CA ALA A 214 -11.55 7.56 -5.54
C ALA A 214 -11.65 8.70 -4.52
N ALA A 215 -12.83 8.86 -3.89
CA ALA A 215 -13.05 9.88 -2.86
C ALA A 215 -12.15 9.67 -1.64
N PHE A 216 -11.91 8.43 -1.23
CA PHE A 216 -10.96 8.08 -0.17
C PHE A 216 -9.55 8.62 -0.49
N ILE A 217 -9.06 8.36 -1.71
CA ILE A 217 -7.77 8.89 -2.18
C ILE A 217 -7.77 10.42 -2.18
N ASP A 218 -8.83 11.04 -2.69
CA ASP A 218 -8.93 12.51 -2.81
C ASP A 218 -8.89 13.24 -1.48
N VAL A 219 -9.55 12.66 -0.47
CA VAL A 219 -9.58 13.21 0.89
C VAL A 219 -8.20 13.10 1.55
N LEU A 220 -7.54 11.96 1.39
CA LEU A 220 -6.22 11.71 1.97
C LEU A 220 -5.08 12.44 1.25
N THR A 221 -5.27 12.81 -0.01
CA THR A 221 -4.24 13.50 -0.79
C THR A 221 -3.99 14.91 -0.24
N GLY A 222 -2.78 15.12 0.28
CA GLY A 222 -2.31 16.40 0.77
C GLY A 222 -1.95 17.38 -0.35
N PRO A 223 -1.58 18.62 -0.01
CA PRO A 223 -1.25 19.67 -0.99
C PRO A 223 0.01 19.36 -1.82
N ASP A 224 0.90 18.49 -1.33
CA ASP A 224 2.06 18.00 -2.09
C ASP A 224 1.70 16.92 -3.13
N GLY A 225 0.42 16.53 -3.20
CA GLY A 225 -0.10 15.53 -4.11
C GLY A 225 0.11 14.09 -3.65
N THR A 226 0.54 13.87 -2.40
CA THR A 226 0.76 12.54 -1.85
C THR A 226 -0.20 12.21 -0.71
N VAL A 227 -0.50 10.93 -0.53
CA VAL A 227 -1.27 10.43 0.61
C VAL A 227 -0.35 10.14 1.81
N PRO A 228 -0.87 10.16 3.06
CA PRO A 228 -0.12 9.69 4.23
C PRO A 228 0.23 8.20 4.10
N CYS A 229 1.37 7.79 4.63
CA CYS A 229 1.86 6.41 4.54
C CYS A 229 1.39 5.60 5.76
N ILE A 230 0.09 5.30 5.84
CA ILE A 230 -0.48 4.50 6.93
C ILE A 230 -0.30 3.01 6.66
N GLY A 231 0.22 2.28 7.66
CA GLY A 231 0.44 0.83 7.62
C GLY A 231 1.64 0.40 6.76
N ASP A 232 1.71 -0.89 6.43
CA ASP A 232 2.76 -1.42 5.58
C ASP A 232 2.69 -0.80 4.17
N ASN A 233 3.87 -0.48 3.66
CA ASN A 233 4.10 -0.06 2.29
C ASN A 233 5.16 -0.97 1.67
N ASP A 234 4.74 -1.97 0.93
CA ASP A 234 5.66 -2.77 0.12
C ASP A 234 5.80 -2.18 -1.30
N ASN A 235 5.16 -1.04 -1.57
CA ASN A 235 5.08 -0.43 -2.90
C ASN A 235 4.57 -1.37 -4.00
N GLY A 236 3.74 -2.36 -3.66
CA GLY A 236 3.07 -3.24 -4.63
C GLY A 236 2.30 -2.45 -5.68
N ARG A 237 2.39 -2.89 -6.93
CA ARG A 237 1.67 -2.33 -8.08
C ARG A 237 1.07 -3.46 -8.90
N PHE A 238 -0.11 -3.24 -9.45
CA PHE A 238 -0.69 -4.22 -10.38
C PHE A 238 -0.07 -4.06 -11.78
N LEU A 239 -0.26 -2.88 -12.37
CA LEU A 239 0.35 -2.45 -13.63
C LEU A 239 0.90 -1.03 -13.48
N LYS A 240 2.11 -0.76 -13.98
CA LYS A 240 2.75 0.58 -13.92
C LYS A 240 2.47 1.41 -15.18
N LEU A 241 1.20 1.66 -15.50
CA LEU A 241 0.83 2.37 -16.74
C LEU A 241 0.74 3.90 -16.59
N GLU A 242 0.21 4.39 -15.47
CA GLU A 242 -0.09 5.83 -15.24
C GLU A 242 0.73 6.39 -14.05
N THR A 243 1.88 5.78 -13.76
CA THR A 243 2.71 6.12 -12.61
C THR A 243 3.31 7.51 -12.76
N ARG A 244 3.27 8.31 -11.68
CA ARG A 244 4.00 9.58 -11.63
C ARG A 244 5.47 9.33 -11.34
N TYR A 245 6.31 10.00 -12.11
CA TYR A 245 7.73 10.10 -11.86
C TYR A 245 8.16 11.54 -11.66
N GLU A 246 9.25 11.72 -10.94
CA GLU A 246 9.97 12.97 -10.82
C GLU A 246 11.43 12.80 -11.24
N TRP A 247 12.00 13.86 -11.78
CA TRP A 247 13.41 13.90 -12.11
C TRP A 247 14.21 14.32 -10.87
N LEU A 248 15.23 13.55 -10.54
CA LEU A 248 16.18 13.85 -9.47
C LEU A 248 17.59 13.95 -10.06
N GLY A 249 18.29 15.03 -9.75
CA GLY A 249 19.74 15.08 -9.95
C GLY A 249 20.47 14.13 -9.01
N LEU A 250 21.67 13.67 -9.37
CA LEU A 250 22.48 12.77 -8.54
C LEU A 250 22.60 13.25 -7.08
N ALA A 251 22.93 14.53 -6.86
CA ALA A 251 23.04 15.08 -5.51
C ALA A 251 21.72 15.01 -4.71
N GLN A 252 20.57 15.17 -5.37
CA GLN A 252 19.25 15.02 -4.74
C GLN A 252 18.96 13.55 -4.41
N ALA A 253 19.35 12.63 -5.31
CA ALA A 253 19.23 11.20 -5.08
C ALA A 253 20.13 10.73 -3.91
N GLN A 254 21.38 11.18 -3.85
CA GLN A 254 22.32 10.89 -2.75
C GLN A 254 21.85 11.46 -1.40
N ALA A 255 21.25 12.66 -1.42
CA ALA A 255 20.66 13.25 -0.22
C ALA A 255 19.42 12.48 0.27
N ARG A 256 18.65 11.89 -0.64
CA ARG A 256 17.40 11.20 -0.35
C ARG A 256 17.57 9.73 0.00
N PHE A 257 18.49 9.03 -0.66
CA PHE A 257 18.65 7.58 -0.58
C PHE A 257 19.98 7.23 0.07
N ALA A 258 19.90 6.65 1.27
CA ALA A 258 21.10 6.29 2.05
C ALA A 258 22.04 5.35 1.29
N ASN A 259 21.50 4.42 0.50
CA ASN A 259 22.28 3.46 -0.29
C ASN A 259 22.99 4.07 -1.50
N LEU A 260 22.69 5.32 -1.87
CA LEU A 260 23.33 6.01 -2.99
C LEU A 260 24.41 6.99 -2.55
N ARG A 261 24.58 7.24 -1.23
CA ARG A 261 25.45 8.31 -0.71
C ARG A 261 26.86 8.30 -1.29
N ASP A 262 27.44 7.12 -1.45
CA ASP A 262 28.83 6.94 -1.88
C ASP A 262 28.95 6.52 -3.35
N GLU A 263 27.82 6.42 -4.07
CA GLU A 263 27.78 5.96 -5.45
C GLU A 263 28.16 7.08 -6.42
N GLN A 264 29.09 6.79 -7.33
CA GLN A 264 29.68 7.76 -8.26
C GLN A 264 29.43 7.41 -9.74
N ASP A 265 29.08 6.16 -10.04
CA ASP A 265 28.93 5.67 -11.42
C ASP A 265 27.47 5.77 -11.92
N LEU A 266 26.69 6.66 -11.33
CA LEU A 266 25.28 6.84 -11.64
C LEU A 266 25.03 7.98 -12.65
N PRO A 267 24.02 7.84 -13.53
CA PRO A 267 23.61 8.92 -14.43
C PRO A 267 23.28 10.20 -13.66
N GLU A 268 23.60 11.37 -14.23
CA GLU A 268 23.36 12.67 -13.56
C GLU A 268 21.87 12.92 -13.25
N ILE A 269 20.98 12.31 -14.03
CA ILE A 269 19.53 12.44 -13.92
C ILE A 269 18.90 11.07 -13.69
N HIS A 270 18.09 10.99 -12.64
CA HIS A 270 17.33 9.81 -12.25
C HIS A 270 15.82 10.05 -12.36
N LEU A 271 15.11 9.03 -12.83
CA LEU A 271 13.66 9.03 -12.80
C LEU A 271 13.18 8.27 -11.56
N GLN A 272 12.59 8.99 -10.60
CA GLN A 272 12.11 8.41 -9.35
C GLN A 272 10.58 8.32 -9.36
N GLU A 273 10.05 7.13 -9.09
CA GLU A 273 8.61 6.93 -8.88
C GLU A 273 8.13 7.67 -7.63
N VAL A 274 7.07 8.46 -7.76
CA VAL A 274 6.40 9.13 -6.63
C VAL A 274 5.31 8.20 -6.10
N THR A 275 5.73 7.22 -5.31
CA THR A 275 4.90 6.07 -4.92
C THR A 275 3.63 6.44 -4.17
N LEU A 276 3.66 7.51 -3.35
CA LEU A 276 2.49 7.96 -2.58
C LEU A 276 1.55 8.88 -3.36
N ASP A 277 1.81 9.15 -4.66
CA ASP A 277 0.88 9.90 -5.51
C ASP A 277 -0.18 8.96 -6.10
N HIS A 278 -1.32 8.89 -5.43
CA HIS A 278 -2.41 7.99 -5.81
C HIS A 278 -3.43 8.66 -6.75
N ARG A 279 -3.21 9.91 -7.15
CA ARG A 279 -4.15 10.69 -7.98
C ARG A 279 -4.41 10.08 -9.37
N PRO A 280 -3.42 9.48 -10.06
CA PRO A 280 -3.69 8.80 -11.34
C PRO A 280 -4.76 7.70 -11.18
N LEU A 281 -4.64 6.88 -10.12
CA LEU A 281 -5.63 5.86 -9.79
C LEU A 281 -6.99 6.47 -9.48
N ALA A 282 -7.08 7.51 -8.64
CA ALA A 282 -8.35 8.18 -8.35
C ALA A 282 -9.03 8.69 -9.63
N ASN A 283 -8.26 9.29 -10.55
CA ASN A 283 -8.77 9.72 -11.84
C ASN A 283 -9.28 8.55 -12.69
N ARG A 284 -8.55 7.43 -12.72
CA ARG A 284 -8.96 6.21 -13.44
C ARG A 284 -10.26 5.63 -12.87
N LEU A 285 -10.38 5.52 -11.56
CA LEU A 285 -11.58 5.05 -10.87
C LEU A 285 -12.79 5.92 -11.20
N ARG A 286 -12.65 7.25 -11.17
CA ARG A 286 -13.75 8.18 -11.55
C ARG A 286 -14.16 8.02 -13.02
N ARG A 287 -13.20 7.84 -13.93
CA ARG A 287 -13.50 7.60 -15.36
C ARG A 287 -14.30 6.31 -15.55
N LEU A 288 -13.91 5.23 -14.87
CA LEU A 288 -14.61 3.94 -14.94
C LEU A 288 -16.00 4.02 -14.33
N ALA A 289 -16.15 4.74 -13.22
CA ALA A 289 -17.43 4.88 -12.54
C ALA A 289 -18.41 5.84 -13.25
N GLY A 290 -17.95 6.79 -14.06
CA GLY A 290 -18.82 7.82 -14.61
C GLY A 290 -19.28 8.86 -13.56
N THR A 291 -20.18 9.78 -13.94
CA THR A 291 -20.61 10.90 -13.09
C THR A 291 -21.60 10.49 -12.01
N GLY A 292 -21.29 10.76 -10.73
CA GLY A 292 -22.20 10.59 -9.60
C GLY A 292 -21.80 11.48 -8.40
N PRO A 293 -22.74 11.84 -7.51
CA PRO A 293 -22.49 12.71 -6.38
C PRO A 293 -21.77 11.97 -5.23
N ASN A 294 -20.98 12.73 -4.46
CA ASN A 294 -20.20 12.23 -3.33
C ASN A 294 -20.99 12.42 -2.01
N PRO A 295 -21.20 11.39 -1.16
CA PRO A 295 -21.89 11.56 0.11
C PRO A 295 -20.94 11.99 1.25
N ALA A 296 -21.48 12.76 2.19
CA ALA A 296 -20.80 13.21 3.41
C ALA A 296 -21.25 12.39 4.64
N ALA A 297 -20.35 12.21 5.62
CA ALA A 297 -20.62 11.50 6.87
C ALA A 297 -20.88 12.47 8.06
N SER A 298 -21.66 12.01 9.04
CA SER A 298 -22.12 12.79 10.21
C SER A 298 -21.58 12.24 11.54
N PRO A 299 -21.24 13.10 12.54
CA PRO A 299 -20.70 12.66 13.83
C PRO A 299 -21.74 12.60 14.98
N THR A 300 -21.33 11.95 16.08
CA THR A 300 -21.99 11.89 17.40
C THR A 300 -21.08 12.47 18.51
N PRO A 301 -21.61 12.96 19.65
CA PRO A 301 -20.83 13.62 20.69
C PRO A 301 -20.24 12.67 21.74
N GLY A 302 -19.12 13.07 22.35
CA GLY A 302 -18.33 12.27 23.29
C GLY A 302 -17.98 12.96 24.62
N PRO A 303 -17.41 12.21 25.58
CA PRO A 303 -17.25 12.59 26.99
C PRO A 303 -16.00 13.46 27.27
N PRO A 304 -15.89 14.06 28.48
CA PRO A 304 -14.75 14.90 28.88
C PRO A 304 -13.46 14.12 29.19
N LEU A 305 -12.31 14.80 29.04
CA LEU A 305 -10.95 14.25 29.15
C LEU A 305 -10.38 14.23 30.59
N PRO A 306 -9.57 13.22 30.97
CA PRO A 306 -8.88 13.13 32.28
C PRO A 306 -7.52 13.86 32.35
N ALA A 307 -6.90 13.89 33.54
CA ALA A 307 -5.72 14.71 33.89
C ALA A 307 -4.34 14.01 33.73
N GLY A 308 -3.31 14.82 33.46
CA GLY A 308 -1.92 14.43 33.14
C GLY A 308 -1.63 14.71 31.67
N GLN A 309 -0.91 15.80 31.35
CA GLN A 309 -0.93 16.37 30.00
C GLN A 309 0.46 16.57 29.39
N VAL A 310 0.61 16.11 28.14
CA VAL A 310 1.61 16.66 27.21
C VAL A 310 0.87 17.61 26.29
N VAL A 311 1.35 18.85 26.18
CA VAL A 311 0.74 19.87 25.32
C VAL A 311 1.74 20.29 24.25
N LEU A 312 1.33 20.15 23.00
CA LEU A 312 2.07 20.60 21.83
C LEU A 312 1.22 21.62 21.08
N VAL A 313 1.80 22.78 20.79
CA VAL A 313 1.12 23.89 20.12
C VAL A 313 1.83 24.16 18.81
N VAL A 314 1.10 24.00 17.71
CA VAL A 314 1.57 24.35 16.37
C VAL A 314 0.94 25.69 15.99
N PRO A 315 1.71 26.78 15.84
CA PRO A 315 1.16 28.06 15.45
C PRO A 315 0.47 27.99 14.08
N LEU A 316 -0.69 28.65 13.98
CA LEU A 316 -1.44 28.89 12.76
C LEU A 316 -1.71 30.41 12.65
N THR A 317 -1.73 30.92 11.43
CA THR A 317 -1.98 32.31 11.06
C THR A 317 -2.93 32.35 9.86
N GLY A 318 -4.16 31.85 10.04
CA GLY A 318 -5.21 31.89 9.01
C GLY A 318 -5.37 30.63 8.16
N GLN A 319 -4.58 29.57 8.39
CA GLN A 319 -4.63 28.34 7.59
C GLN A 319 -5.92 27.52 7.76
N LEU A 320 -6.82 27.90 8.69
CA LEU A 320 -8.11 27.24 8.90
C LEU A 320 -9.23 27.78 7.99
N GLU A 321 -8.93 28.69 7.06
CA GLU A 321 -9.93 29.18 6.11
C GLU A 321 -10.48 28.04 5.23
N GLY A 322 -11.81 27.91 5.20
CA GLY A 322 -12.49 26.84 4.46
C GLY A 322 -12.33 25.46 5.09
N LEU A 323 -12.15 25.39 6.42
CA LEU A 323 -12.03 24.12 7.14
C LEU A 323 -13.20 23.18 6.85
N THR A 324 -12.85 21.96 6.46
CA THR A 324 -13.74 20.84 6.21
C THR A 324 -13.17 19.62 6.93
N ARG A 325 -14.03 18.63 7.17
CA ARG A 325 -13.62 17.38 7.81
C ARG A 325 -14.32 16.18 7.21
N VAL A 326 -13.61 15.06 7.13
CA VAL A 326 -14.11 13.78 6.63
C VAL A 326 -13.51 12.65 7.46
N GLY A 327 -14.34 11.68 7.85
CA GLY A 327 -13.91 10.49 8.57
C GLY A 327 -14.22 9.23 7.78
N PHE A 328 -13.28 8.30 7.77
CA PHE A 328 -13.45 6.93 7.24
C PHE A 328 -13.35 5.98 8.43
N GLU A 329 -14.48 5.73 9.08
CA GLU A 329 -14.54 4.98 10.35
C GLU A 329 -14.03 3.54 10.20
N HIS A 330 -14.37 2.87 9.10
CA HIS A 330 -13.95 1.50 8.87
C HIS A 330 -12.44 1.38 8.67
N PHE A 331 -11.86 2.31 7.91
CA PHE A 331 -10.40 2.41 7.79
C PHE A 331 -9.79 2.84 9.12
N GLY A 332 -10.41 3.80 9.82
CA GLY A 332 -9.96 4.45 11.05
C GLY A 332 -9.14 5.72 10.82
N VAL A 333 -9.48 6.50 9.80
CA VAL A 333 -8.73 7.73 9.47
C VAL A 333 -9.65 8.94 9.43
N TRP A 334 -9.21 10.01 10.08
CA TRP A 334 -9.97 11.24 10.28
C TRP A 334 -9.16 12.41 9.73
N VAL A 335 -9.77 13.21 8.87
CA VAL A 335 -9.05 14.23 8.09
C VAL A 335 -9.70 15.58 8.29
N TYR A 336 -8.88 16.58 8.65
CA TYR A 336 -9.21 18.00 8.54
C TYR A 336 -8.49 18.61 7.35
N ARG A 337 -9.20 19.40 6.56
CA ARG A 337 -8.66 20.08 5.37
C ARG A 337 -9.09 21.53 5.34
N ALA A 338 -8.15 22.40 5.04
CA ALA A 338 -8.36 23.81 4.75
C ALA A 338 -7.36 24.25 3.68
N SER A 339 -7.43 25.50 3.22
CA SER A 339 -6.53 26.03 2.19
C SER A 339 -5.05 25.90 2.56
N GLY A 340 -4.71 26.12 3.85
CA GLY A 340 -3.35 26.05 4.37
C GLY A 340 -3.07 24.85 5.27
N LEU A 341 -4.01 23.91 5.46
CA LEU A 341 -3.87 22.81 6.41
C LEU A 341 -4.39 21.49 5.85
N HIS A 342 -3.59 20.43 6.00
CA HIS A 342 -4.02 19.04 5.83
C HIS A 342 -3.53 18.24 7.03
N LEU A 343 -4.48 17.78 7.85
CA LEU A 343 -4.24 17.02 9.07
C LEU A 343 -4.95 15.68 8.95
N THR A 344 -4.19 14.60 9.00
CA THR A 344 -4.70 13.24 9.02
C THR A 344 -4.42 12.60 10.37
N ILE A 345 -5.40 11.91 10.94
CA ILE A 345 -5.32 11.29 12.26
C ILE A 345 -5.70 9.83 12.13
N ARG A 346 -4.81 8.94 12.57
CA ARG A 346 -5.09 7.52 12.71
C ARG A 346 -5.87 7.31 14.00
N CYS A 347 -7.11 6.84 13.94
CA CYS A 347 -7.86 6.48 15.14
C CYS A 347 -8.99 5.50 14.84
N GLY A 348 -8.93 4.35 15.50
CA GLY A 348 -9.83 3.24 15.29
C GLY A 348 -9.57 2.54 13.97
N GLY A 349 -10.61 1.93 13.44
CA GLY A 349 -10.54 1.11 12.24
C GLY A 349 -9.80 -0.21 12.44
N ASN A 350 -10.13 -1.13 11.54
CA ASN A 350 -9.67 -2.51 11.46
C ASN A 350 -9.73 -3.36 12.73
N ARG A 351 -10.94 -3.91 12.99
CA ARG A 351 -11.15 -5.04 13.92
C ARG A 351 -10.64 -6.38 13.35
N ALA A 352 -10.19 -6.40 12.08
CA ALA A 352 -9.54 -7.57 11.51
C ALA A 352 -8.03 -7.52 11.78
N ARG A 353 -7.54 -8.58 12.42
CA ARG A 353 -6.12 -8.87 12.64
C ARG A 353 -5.41 -9.05 11.29
N CYS A 354 -5.05 -7.96 10.61
CA CYS A 354 -4.27 -7.97 9.36
C CYS A 354 -2.77 -7.78 9.65
N GLY A 355 -1.91 -8.47 8.90
CA GLY A 355 -0.46 -8.38 9.01
C GLY A 355 0.13 -7.02 8.63
N HIS A 356 -0.64 -6.14 7.99
CA HIS A 356 -0.15 -4.86 7.44
C HIS A 356 -0.39 -3.65 8.35
N ALA A 357 -1.14 -3.80 9.44
CA ALA A 357 -1.37 -2.74 10.42
C ALA A 357 -0.16 -2.50 11.34
N HIS A 358 0.05 -1.25 11.77
CA HIS A 358 1.09 -0.85 12.73
C HIS A 358 0.48 -0.53 14.10
N ASP A 359 1.29 -0.32 15.13
CA ASP A 359 0.85 0.18 16.44
C ASP A 359 0.85 1.72 16.43
N ASP A 360 0.06 2.31 15.52
CA ASP A 360 0.10 3.74 15.15
C ASP A 360 -1.15 4.52 15.58
N GLN A 361 -1.97 3.96 16.48
CA GLN A 361 -3.20 4.60 16.94
C GLN A 361 -2.93 5.97 17.57
N LEU A 362 -3.77 6.94 17.22
CA LEU A 362 -3.66 8.37 17.56
C LEU A 362 -2.43 9.08 16.96
N SER A 363 -1.67 8.44 16.08
CA SER A 363 -0.67 9.14 15.27
C SER A 363 -1.34 10.11 14.29
N LEU A 364 -0.56 11.09 13.84
CA LEU A 364 -1.02 12.10 12.90
C LEU A 364 0.05 12.45 11.87
N GLU A 365 -0.41 12.81 10.68
CA GLU A 365 0.38 13.51 9.68
C GLU A 365 -0.17 14.93 9.52
N LEU A 366 0.73 15.91 9.44
CA LEU A 366 0.35 17.31 9.37
C LEU A 366 1.15 18.02 8.28
N THR A 367 0.44 18.71 7.41
CA THR A 367 0.99 19.66 6.44
C THR A 367 0.39 21.04 6.67
N VAL A 368 1.24 22.06 6.77
CA VAL A 368 0.85 23.47 6.91
C VAL A 368 1.54 24.27 5.81
N ASP A 369 0.78 25.01 5.02
CA ASP A 369 1.27 25.83 3.89
C ASP A 369 2.25 25.07 2.96
N GLY A 370 1.89 23.82 2.64
CA GLY A 370 2.69 22.94 1.78
C GLY A 370 3.92 22.30 2.45
N ARG A 371 4.23 22.66 3.70
CA ARG A 371 5.32 22.05 4.47
C ARG A 371 4.82 20.90 5.34
N ARG A 372 5.31 19.69 5.07
CA ARG A 372 5.08 18.50 5.90
C ARG A 372 5.81 18.66 7.23
N LEU A 373 5.07 18.83 8.32
CA LEU A 373 5.61 18.97 9.68
C LEU A 373 5.78 17.61 10.35
N TRP A 374 4.82 16.71 10.14
CA TRP A 374 4.89 15.33 10.60
C TRP A 374 4.50 14.36 9.50
N ARG A 375 5.25 13.27 9.43
CA ARG A 375 5.12 12.21 8.44
C ARG A 375 5.33 10.87 9.13
N ASP A 376 4.57 9.86 8.71
CA ASP A 376 4.82 8.48 9.14
C ASP A 376 6.19 7.96 8.64
N PRO A 377 6.92 7.15 9.42
CA PRO A 377 8.20 6.58 9.01
C PRO A 377 8.09 5.47 7.94
N GLY A 378 6.91 4.93 7.66
CA GLY A 378 6.70 3.78 6.77
C GLY A 378 7.09 2.46 7.45
N CYS A 379 7.54 1.46 6.69
CA CYS A 379 7.73 0.09 7.21
C CYS A 379 9.17 -0.45 7.16
N TYR A 380 10.11 0.34 6.64
CA TYR A 380 11.53 -0.01 6.47
C TYR A 380 11.81 -1.21 5.55
N VAL A 381 11.58 -2.46 5.97
CA VAL A 381 11.81 -3.67 5.15
C VAL A 381 10.65 -4.65 5.31
N TYR A 382 10.50 -5.54 4.33
CA TYR A 382 9.42 -6.52 4.34
C TYR A 382 9.66 -7.63 5.37
N GLY A 383 10.83 -8.29 5.36
CA GLY A 383 11.13 -9.34 6.34
C GLY A 383 12.60 -9.65 6.60
N ALA A 384 13.50 -9.14 5.76
CA ALA A 384 14.92 -9.46 5.86
C ALA A 384 15.57 -9.01 7.18
N TRP A 385 15.01 -7.98 7.83
CA TRP A 385 15.48 -7.49 9.13
C TRP A 385 14.33 -7.40 10.16
N PRO A 386 14.02 -8.52 10.84
CA PRO A 386 13.02 -8.62 11.90
C PRO A 386 13.00 -7.45 12.89
N ALA A 387 14.13 -7.16 13.51
CA ALA A 387 14.23 -6.12 14.54
C ALA A 387 13.92 -4.72 14.00
N LYS A 388 14.35 -4.38 12.77
CA LYS A 388 14.04 -3.09 12.16
C LYS A 388 12.58 -3.00 11.72
N ARG A 389 12.01 -4.07 11.17
CA ARG A 389 10.58 -4.15 10.88
C ARG A 389 9.75 -3.93 12.14
N HIS A 390 10.10 -4.57 13.25
CA HIS A 390 9.45 -4.35 14.53
C HIS A 390 9.57 -2.92 15.03
N GLN A 391 10.76 -2.32 14.89
CA GLN A 391 10.98 -0.93 15.26
C GLN A 391 10.00 -0.01 14.53
N TYR A 392 9.86 -0.13 13.21
CA TYR A 392 9.01 0.76 12.40
C TYR A 392 7.52 0.51 12.61
N ARG A 393 7.11 -0.72 12.96
CA ARG A 393 5.70 -1.06 13.24
C ARG A 393 5.25 -0.71 14.66
N GLY A 394 6.18 -0.37 15.55
CA GLY A 394 5.90 -0.15 16.97
C GLY A 394 5.51 1.29 17.27
N SER A 395 4.69 1.49 18.30
CA SER A 395 4.21 2.82 18.74
C SER A 395 5.30 3.84 19.06
N SER A 396 6.55 3.43 19.29
CA SER A 396 7.67 4.36 19.45
C SER A 396 8.14 4.99 18.14
N ALA A 397 7.86 4.40 16.99
CA ALA A 397 8.20 4.97 15.68
C ALA A 397 7.20 6.04 15.21
N HIS A 398 5.99 6.04 15.77
CA HIS A 398 4.93 6.98 15.42
C HIS A 398 4.80 8.09 16.49
N ASN A 399 4.14 9.18 16.14
CA ASN A 399 3.95 10.33 17.03
C ASN A 399 2.69 10.23 17.91
N GLY A 400 2.13 9.02 18.08
CA GLY A 400 1.01 8.76 18.98
C GLY A 400 1.41 8.83 20.46
N PRO A 401 0.49 9.18 21.37
CA PRO A 401 0.75 9.14 22.80
C PRO A 401 0.87 7.71 23.29
N ARG A 402 1.80 7.47 24.20
CA ARG A 402 2.03 6.15 24.79
C ARG A 402 2.50 6.27 26.24
N VAL A 403 2.41 5.15 26.94
CA VAL A 403 2.98 4.97 28.29
C VAL A 403 3.91 3.77 28.28
N GLU A 404 4.76 3.67 29.31
CA GLU A 404 5.65 2.53 29.47
C GLU A 404 4.87 1.20 29.50
N ARG A 405 5.27 0.27 28.63
CA ARG A 405 4.72 -1.09 28.53
C ARG A 405 5.61 -2.05 29.32
N ALA A 406 5.00 -2.99 30.03
CA ALA A 406 5.72 -4.06 30.68
C ALA A 406 6.04 -5.17 29.67
N GLY A 407 7.33 -5.45 29.44
CA GLY A 407 7.81 -6.57 28.64
C GLY A 407 8.11 -6.24 27.16
N PRO A 408 8.88 -7.10 26.48
CA PRO A 408 9.21 -6.93 25.07
C PRO A 408 7.94 -7.15 24.23
N GLY A 409 7.44 -6.09 23.58
CA GLY A 409 6.34 -6.20 22.63
C GLY A 409 6.84 -6.86 21.34
N GLU A 410 6.63 -8.17 21.18
CA GLU A 410 6.81 -8.82 19.88
C GLU A 410 5.70 -8.37 18.93
N LEU A 411 6.07 -7.82 17.77
CA LEU A 411 5.14 -7.38 16.72
C LEU A 411 5.30 -8.21 15.44
N PHE A 412 5.50 -9.52 15.58
CA PHE A 412 5.33 -10.45 14.46
C PHE A 412 3.88 -10.91 14.40
N GLY A 413 3.19 -10.49 13.33
CA GLY A 413 1.78 -10.81 13.10
C GLY A 413 0.84 -9.62 13.31
N ALA A 414 -0.44 -9.93 13.53
CA ALA A 414 -1.47 -8.93 13.65
C ALA A 414 -1.33 -8.11 14.94
N VAL A 415 -1.23 -6.79 14.79
CA VAL A 415 -1.22 -5.85 15.91
C VAL A 415 -2.67 -5.63 16.37
N PRO A 416 -3.03 -5.89 17.64
CA PRO A 416 -4.34 -5.52 18.15
C PRO A 416 -4.45 -4.00 18.17
N MET A 417 -5.24 -3.45 17.25
CA MET A 417 -5.47 -2.01 17.15
C MET A 417 -6.76 -1.64 17.89
N GLU A 418 -6.65 -1.32 19.17
CA GLU A 418 -7.80 -0.83 19.95
C GLU A 418 -7.75 0.70 20.00
N GLY A 419 -8.37 1.33 19.01
CA GLY A 419 -8.57 2.78 18.96
C GLY A 419 -10.05 3.14 18.80
N ASP A 420 -10.47 4.24 19.41
CA ASP A 420 -11.83 4.76 19.27
C ASP A 420 -11.81 6.28 19.06
N CYS A 421 -12.45 6.73 18.00
CA CYS A 421 -12.77 8.15 17.85
C CYS A 421 -13.97 8.47 18.74
N LEU A 422 -13.76 9.30 19.76
CA LEU A 422 -14.79 9.70 20.71
C LEU A 422 -15.51 10.98 20.28
N ILE A 423 -14.78 11.92 19.66
CA ILE A 423 -15.31 13.20 19.17
C ILE A 423 -14.63 13.54 17.85
N PHE A 424 -15.41 13.94 16.85
CA PHE A 424 -14.92 14.49 15.60
C PHE A 424 -15.86 15.61 15.11
N GLU A 425 -15.57 16.82 15.56
CA GLU A 425 -16.30 18.06 15.25
C GLU A 425 -15.39 19.04 14.50
N ASP A 426 -15.92 20.15 14.01
CA ASP A 426 -15.21 21.06 13.09
C ASP A 426 -13.88 21.58 13.67
N HIS A 427 -13.80 21.81 14.98
CA HIS A 427 -12.59 22.31 15.63
C HIS A 427 -12.06 21.40 16.74
N LEU A 428 -12.57 20.17 16.86
CA LEU A 428 -12.22 19.26 17.94
C LEU A 428 -12.21 17.80 17.48
N PHE A 429 -11.07 17.16 17.68
CA PHE A 429 -10.97 15.71 17.67
C PHE A 429 -10.60 15.20 19.07
N VAL A 430 -11.20 14.09 19.47
CA VAL A 430 -10.80 13.31 20.65
C VAL A 430 -10.78 11.84 20.29
N GLY A 431 -9.62 11.21 20.46
CA GLY A 431 -9.45 9.77 20.28
C GLY A 431 -8.93 9.11 21.55
N ARG A 432 -9.18 7.81 21.65
CA ARG A 432 -8.70 6.92 22.71
C ARG A 432 -7.93 5.75 22.08
N THR A 433 -6.89 5.29 22.76
CA THR A 433 -6.24 4.00 22.54
C THR A 433 -5.92 3.33 23.87
N TRP A 434 -5.49 2.08 23.85
CA TRP A 434 -5.01 1.37 25.03
C TRP A 434 -3.50 1.15 24.96
N SER A 435 -2.77 1.61 25.98
CA SER A 435 -1.34 1.37 26.10
C SER A 435 -0.97 1.03 27.53
N GLY A 436 -0.15 -0.01 27.71
CA GLY A 436 0.32 -0.41 29.03
C GLY A 436 -0.79 -0.79 30.02
N GLY A 437 -1.98 -1.21 29.54
CA GLY A 437 -3.11 -1.57 30.40
C GLY A 437 -3.92 -0.37 30.93
N GLN A 438 -3.73 0.83 30.38
CA GLN A 438 -4.53 2.00 30.69
C GLN A 438 -4.98 2.72 29.41
N ALA A 439 -6.09 3.46 29.49
CA ALA A 439 -6.57 4.26 28.38
C ALA A 439 -5.68 5.49 28.22
N VAL A 440 -5.28 5.76 26.99
CA VAL A 440 -4.53 6.94 26.57
C VAL A 440 -5.40 7.72 25.60
N PHE A 441 -5.43 9.03 25.75
CA PHE A 441 -6.28 9.94 24.99
C PHE A 441 -5.42 10.96 24.25
N ARG A 442 -5.90 11.37 23.08
CA ARG A 442 -5.39 12.54 22.35
C ARG A 442 -6.55 13.45 21.99
N SER A 443 -6.42 14.72 22.32
CA SER A 443 -7.32 15.78 21.89
C SER A 443 -6.60 16.76 20.98
N LEU A 444 -7.23 17.10 19.87
CA LEU A 444 -6.74 18.08 18.90
C LEU A 444 -7.76 19.20 18.83
N ARG A 445 -7.35 20.43 19.17
CA ARG A 445 -8.17 21.64 19.05
C ARG A 445 -7.59 22.52 17.96
N LEU A 446 -8.42 22.83 16.96
CA LEU A 446 -8.07 23.74 15.86
C LEU A 446 -8.54 25.15 16.26
N GLU A 447 -7.69 25.86 17.00
CA GLU A 447 -7.90 27.25 17.43
C GLU A 447 -7.51 28.22 16.29
N PRO A 448 -8.04 29.46 16.24
CA PRO A 448 -7.75 30.39 15.14
C PRO A 448 -6.26 30.67 14.90
N ASP A 449 -5.46 30.59 15.96
CA ASP A 449 -4.03 30.90 15.98
C ASP A 449 -3.13 29.68 16.25
N CYS A 450 -3.70 28.48 16.48
CA CYS A 450 -2.91 27.27 16.66
C CYS A 450 -3.69 25.96 16.52
N LEU A 451 -2.97 24.88 16.20
CA LEU A 451 -3.39 23.52 16.51
C LEU A 451 -2.81 23.15 17.88
N ARG A 452 -3.70 22.91 18.85
CA ARG A 452 -3.34 22.43 20.18
C ARG A 452 -3.56 20.94 20.30
N VAL A 453 -2.48 20.19 20.52
CA VAL A 453 -2.49 18.75 20.78
C VAL A 453 -2.31 18.53 22.28
N VAL A 454 -3.25 17.81 22.89
CA VAL A 454 -3.23 17.48 24.32
C VAL A 454 -3.36 15.97 24.47
N ASP A 455 -2.35 15.34 25.03
CA ASP A 455 -2.37 13.91 25.35
C ASP A 455 -2.67 13.71 26.83
N SER A 456 -3.50 12.72 27.17
CA SER A 456 -3.77 12.37 28.58
C SER A 456 -3.93 10.87 28.80
N THR A 457 -4.01 10.46 30.07
CA THR A 457 -4.14 9.04 30.44
C THR A 457 -5.08 8.84 31.62
N SER A 458 -5.77 7.70 31.68
CA SER A 458 -6.64 7.32 32.81
C SER A 458 -5.91 6.63 33.95
N GLY A 459 -4.68 6.14 33.72
CA GLY A 459 -3.96 5.28 34.66
C GLY A 459 -2.74 5.95 35.30
N PRO A 460 -2.09 5.26 36.26
CA PRO A 460 -1.01 5.83 37.07
C PRO A 460 0.32 5.96 36.32
N ARG A 461 0.50 5.31 35.17
CA ARG A 461 1.76 5.43 34.40
C ARG A 461 1.80 6.77 33.66
N PRO A 462 2.89 7.53 33.75
CA PRO A 462 3.00 8.80 33.04
C PRO A 462 3.09 8.58 31.52
N LEU A 463 2.67 9.60 30.77
CA LEU A 463 2.91 9.67 29.33
C LEU A 463 4.41 9.78 29.05
N LEU A 464 4.86 9.02 28.06
CA LEU A 464 6.22 9.16 27.53
C LEU A 464 6.31 10.40 26.64
N GLN A 465 7.47 11.05 26.66
CA GLN A 465 7.74 12.15 25.73
C GLN A 465 7.80 11.59 24.29
N PRO A 466 7.32 12.35 23.29
CA PRO A 466 7.48 11.97 21.90
C PRO A 466 8.95 11.86 21.54
N GLU A 467 9.34 10.76 20.90
CA GLU A 467 10.66 10.61 20.30
C GLU A 467 10.60 11.11 18.84
N PRO A 468 11.70 11.62 18.28
CA PRO A 468 11.77 11.87 16.85
C PRO A 468 11.50 10.57 16.08
N PRO A 469 10.59 10.57 15.08
CA PRO A 469 10.32 9.38 14.31
C PRO A 469 11.57 8.96 13.52
N PRO A 470 11.73 7.66 13.20
CA PRO A 470 12.73 7.20 12.24
C PRO A 470 12.63 7.92 10.90
N ALA A 471 13.71 7.88 10.12
CA ALA A 471 13.68 8.36 8.75
C ALA A 471 12.65 7.58 7.92
N PHE A 472 11.92 8.26 7.04
CA PHE A 472 10.94 7.62 6.16
C PHE A 472 11.58 6.53 5.30
N SER A 473 10.96 5.35 5.23
CA SER A 473 11.36 4.26 4.34
C SER A 473 10.13 3.50 3.80
N PRO A 474 9.96 3.43 2.46
CA PRO A 474 8.80 2.80 1.80
C PRO A 474 8.96 1.27 1.65
N GLY A 475 9.61 0.59 2.60
CA GLY A 475 9.75 -0.87 2.57
C GLY A 475 10.93 -1.40 1.75
N TYR A 476 11.98 -0.59 1.53
CA TYR A 476 13.21 -0.99 0.83
C TYR A 476 14.50 -0.59 1.55
N GLY A 477 14.48 -0.56 2.88
CA GLY A 477 15.63 -0.25 3.72
C GLY A 477 16.82 -1.18 3.47
N MET A 478 18.00 -0.75 3.93
CA MET A 478 19.23 -1.54 3.83
C MET A 478 19.13 -2.76 4.75
N VAL A 479 19.49 -3.92 4.22
CA VAL A 479 19.43 -5.23 4.91
C VAL A 479 20.68 -5.45 5.79
N HIS A 480 21.75 -4.70 5.51
CA HIS A 480 23.00 -4.67 6.26
C HIS A 480 23.38 -3.21 6.56
N GLY A 481 24.05 -2.98 7.69
CA GLY A 481 24.44 -1.65 8.17
C GLY A 481 25.95 -1.48 8.23
#